data_AF-A0A6P0Y8B0-F1
#
_entry.id   AF-A0A6P0Y8B0-F1
#
_cell.length_a   1.000
_cell.length_b   1.000
_cell.length_c   1.000
_cell.angle_alpha   90.00
_cell.angle_beta   90.00
_cell.angle_gamma   90.00
#
_symmetry.space_group_name_H-M   'P 1'
#
loop_
_entity.id
_entity.type
_entity.pdbx_description
1 polymer ?
#
loop_
_entity_poly.entity_id
_entity_poly.type
_entity_poly.pdbx_seq_one_letter_code
_entity_poly.pdbx_strand_id
1 'polypeptide(L)'
;MNDSVSTPQLPITIGVTGASGLIYAVRTIKFLLASNYTIDLVASKATYSVWQAEQNIKMPAEAARQEKFWREQAGEESNGKLCCHAWQDIGANIASGSYRTKGMIIIPCSMGTVGKLAAGFSSDLLERAADVQLKEGGKLILVPRETPFSLIHLRNLTTLAEAGARIVPAIPAWYHNPQTIEDLVDFVVARALDQFGLDCVPIKRWIGHE
;
A
#
# COMPACT_ATOMS: atom_id res chain seq x y z
N MET A 1 -22.07 -23.39 -24.36
CA MET A 1 -21.24 -23.38 -23.15
C MET A 1 -20.20 -22.30 -23.35
N ASN A 2 -20.48 -21.08 -22.87
CA ASN A 2 -19.51 -19.99 -22.92
C ASN A 2 -18.65 -20.10 -21.66
N ASP A 3 -17.54 -20.81 -21.76
CA ASP A 3 -16.46 -20.68 -20.80
C ASP A 3 -15.90 -19.27 -20.93
N SER A 4 -16.43 -18.35 -20.11
CA SER A 4 -15.81 -17.06 -19.90
C SER A 4 -14.43 -17.32 -19.31
N VAL A 5 -13.39 -17.27 -20.15
CA VAL A 5 -12.00 -17.26 -19.71
C VAL A 5 -11.87 -16.08 -18.73
N SER A 6 -11.87 -16.37 -17.43
CA SER A 6 -11.69 -15.35 -16.41
C SER A 6 -10.27 -14.83 -16.58
N THR A 7 -10.15 -13.60 -17.08
CA THR A 7 -8.85 -12.93 -17.19
C THR A 7 -8.17 -13.02 -15.83
N PRO A 8 -6.96 -13.58 -15.73
CA PRO A 8 -6.29 -13.73 -14.45
C PRO A 8 -6.12 -12.36 -13.80
N GLN A 9 -6.59 -12.24 -12.57
CA GLN A 9 -6.54 -11.00 -11.81
C GLN A 9 -5.07 -10.63 -11.56
N LEU A 10 -4.62 -9.53 -12.18
CA LEU A 10 -3.27 -9.01 -11.97
C LEU A 10 -3.03 -8.70 -10.48
N PRO A 11 -1.82 -8.99 -9.96
CA PRO A 11 -1.48 -8.74 -8.56
C PRO A 11 -1.41 -7.25 -8.25
N ILE A 12 -1.54 -6.90 -6.97
CA ILE A 12 -1.35 -5.54 -6.46
C ILE A 12 -0.08 -5.52 -5.63
N THR A 13 0.82 -4.58 -5.93
CA THR A 13 2.03 -4.41 -5.13
C THR A 13 1.74 -3.51 -3.93
N ILE A 14 2.14 -3.92 -2.73
CA ILE A 14 2.03 -3.14 -1.50
C ILE A 14 3.43 -2.84 -0.96
N GLY A 15 3.78 -1.56 -0.89
CA GLY A 15 4.92 -1.06 -0.15
C GLY A 15 4.50 -0.65 1.26
N VAL A 16 5.22 -1.14 2.28
CA VAL A 16 5.06 -0.66 3.66
C VAL A 16 6.35 0.04 4.07
N THR A 17 6.24 1.26 4.59
CA THR A 17 7.41 2.05 5.00
C THR A 17 7.34 2.47 6.46
N GLY A 18 8.45 2.99 6.99
CA GLY A 18 8.57 3.41 8.39
C GLY A 18 7.86 4.72 8.75
N ALA A 19 6.69 5.00 8.16
CA ALA A 19 5.76 5.96 8.73
C ALA A 19 4.87 5.26 9.75
N SER A 20 4.42 5.99 10.75
CA SER A 20 3.45 5.45 11.71
C SER A 20 2.08 5.25 11.06
N GLY A 21 1.27 4.35 11.63
CA GLY A 21 -0.04 3.96 11.11
C GLY A 21 0.00 2.61 10.39
N LEU A 22 0.71 1.61 10.94
CA LEU A 22 0.77 0.28 10.32
C LEU A 22 -0.61 -0.39 10.20
N ILE A 23 -1.57 0.04 11.02
CA ILE A 23 -2.96 -0.38 10.91
C ILE A 23 -3.55 -0.13 9.50
N TYR A 24 -3.13 0.93 8.79
CA TYR A 24 -3.56 1.16 7.40
C TYR A 24 -3.08 0.05 6.47
N ALA A 25 -1.83 -0.41 6.62
CA ALA A 25 -1.28 -1.52 5.85
C ALA A 25 -2.01 -2.83 6.17
N VAL A 26 -2.19 -3.11 7.46
CA VAL A 26 -2.89 -4.32 7.96
C VAL A 26 -4.30 -4.40 7.40
N ARG A 27 -5.08 -3.30 7.48
CA ARG A 27 -6.45 -3.24 6.97
C ARG A 27 -6.49 -3.35 5.44
N THR A 28 -5.53 -2.75 4.73
CA THR A 28 -5.41 -2.90 3.26
C THR A 28 -5.19 -4.37 2.87
N ILE A 29 -4.26 -5.06 3.54
CA ILE A 29 -3.97 -6.48 3.31
C ILE A 29 -5.21 -7.31 3.61
N LYS A 30 -5.88 -7.07 4.75
CA LYS A 30 -7.12 -7.75 5.13
C LYS A 30 -8.17 -7.71 4.03
N PHE A 31 -8.56 -6.53 3.56
CA PHE A 31 -9.66 -6.42 2.60
C PHE A 31 -9.31 -7.00 1.22
N LEU A 32 -8.06 -6.87 0.80
CA LEU A 32 -7.59 -7.47 -0.44
C LEU A 32 -7.57 -9.01 -0.36
N LEU A 33 -7.05 -9.58 0.74
CA LEU A 33 -7.04 -11.03 0.93
C LEU A 33 -8.46 -11.58 1.05
N ALA A 34 -9.32 -10.99 1.89
CA ALA A 34 -10.72 -11.38 2.03
C ALA A 34 -11.49 -11.38 0.70
N SER A 35 -11.08 -10.51 -0.24
CA SER A 35 -11.66 -10.39 -1.58
C SER A 35 -10.91 -11.19 -2.65
N ASN A 36 -10.08 -12.16 -2.24
CA ASN A 36 -9.33 -13.08 -3.09
C ASN A 36 -8.30 -12.44 -4.05
N TYR A 37 -7.81 -11.23 -3.75
CA TYR A 37 -6.73 -10.62 -4.55
C TYR A 37 -5.38 -11.33 -4.32
N THR A 38 -4.49 -11.17 -5.30
CA THR A 38 -3.06 -11.52 -5.17
C THR A 38 -2.27 -10.26 -4.82
N ILE A 39 -1.40 -10.37 -3.82
CA ILE A 39 -0.61 -9.27 -3.26
C ILE A 39 0.87 -9.62 -3.35
N ASP A 40 1.67 -8.70 -3.90
CA ASP A 40 3.14 -8.69 -3.74
C ASP A 40 3.51 -7.61 -2.71
N LEU A 41 4.04 -8.01 -1.56
CA LEU A 41 4.34 -7.10 -0.47
C LEU A 41 5.85 -6.92 -0.28
N VAL A 42 6.29 -5.67 -0.16
CA VAL A 42 7.65 -5.32 0.26
C VAL A 42 7.59 -4.31 1.40
N ALA A 43 8.24 -4.62 2.52
CA ALA A 43 8.33 -3.75 3.68
C ALA A 43 9.74 -3.21 3.84
N SER A 44 9.90 -1.89 3.96
CA SER A 44 11.22 -1.29 4.17
C SER A 44 11.80 -1.64 5.54
N LYS A 45 13.13 -1.53 5.69
CA LYS A 45 13.82 -1.77 6.97
C LYS A 45 13.27 -0.93 8.14
N ALA A 46 12.75 0.27 7.87
CA ALA A 46 12.21 1.13 8.93
C ALA A 46 10.87 0.62 9.51
N THR A 47 10.14 -0.22 8.76
CA THR A 47 8.86 -0.82 9.19
C THR A 47 9.00 -1.64 10.47
N TYR A 48 10.15 -2.30 10.66
CA TYR A 48 10.44 -3.11 11.84
C TYR A 48 10.44 -2.26 13.12
N SER A 49 11.05 -1.08 13.07
CA SER A 49 11.07 -0.15 14.20
C SER A 49 9.68 0.41 14.51
N VAL A 50 8.84 0.60 13.49
CA VAL A 50 7.45 1.07 13.69
C VAL A 50 6.60 -0.02 14.35
N TRP A 51 6.69 -1.28 13.92
CA TRP A 51 6.01 -2.39 14.60
C TRP A 51 6.38 -2.48 16.07
N GLN A 52 7.68 -2.33 16.36
CA GLN A 52 8.19 -2.34 17.72
C GLN A 52 7.69 -1.16 18.55
N ALA A 53 7.59 0.04 17.96
CA ALA A 53 7.16 1.24 18.66
C ALA A 53 5.64 1.32 18.87
N GLU A 54 4.84 0.92 17.87
CA GLU A 54 3.38 1.06 17.91
C GLU A 54 2.68 -0.07 18.65
N GLN A 55 3.20 -1.29 18.53
CA GLN A 55 2.52 -2.50 18.99
C GLN A 55 3.41 -3.38 19.88
N ASN A 56 4.68 -3.00 20.10
CA ASN A 56 5.66 -3.83 20.81
C ASN A 56 5.85 -5.22 20.17
N ILE A 57 5.69 -5.30 18.84
CA ILE A 57 5.79 -6.53 18.05
C ILE A 57 7.09 -6.51 17.23
N LYS A 58 7.78 -7.66 17.18
CA LYS A 58 8.95 -7.85 16.32
C LYS A 58 8.56 -8.54 15.01
N MET A 59 8.59 -7.79 13.92
CA MET A 59 8.37 -8.34 12.58
C MET A 59 9.53 -9.29 12.17
N PRO A 60 9.25 -10.47 11.58
CA PRO A 60 10.28 -11.37 11.08
C PRO A 60 11.11 -10.76 9.95
N ALA A 61 12.42 -11.00 9.96
CA ALA A 61 13.33 -10.51 8.91
C ALA A 61 13.25 -11.36 7.64
N GLU A 62 12.97 -12.65 7.78
CA GLU A 62 12.90 -13.58 6.65
C GLU A 62 11.58 -13.43 5.90
N ALA A 63 11.65 -13.14 4.59
CA ALA A 63 10.47 -12.99 3.73
C ALA A 63 9.49 -14.18 3.81
N ALA A 64 10.01 -15.41 3.90
CA ALA A 64 9.22 -16.63 4.06
C ALA A 64 8.37 -16.67 5.34
N ARG A 65 8.77 -15.95 6.39
CA ARG A 65 8.00 -15.83 7.64
C ARG A 65 7.10 -14.60 7.67
N GLN A 66 7.38 -13.62 6.82
CA GLN A 66 6.58 -12.40 6.74
C GLN A 66 5.18 -12.65 6.20
N GLU A 67 4.99 -13.61 5.28
CA GLU A 67 3.65 -13.94 4.79
C GLU A 67 2.74 -14.33 5.96
N LYS A 68 3.16 -15.31 6.76
CA LYS A 68 2.42 -15.76 7.94
C LYS A 68 2.16 -14.61 8.91
N PHE A 69 3.19 -13.83 9.21
CA PHE A 69 3.09 -12.67 10.09
C PHE A 69 2.01 -11.68 9.62
N TRP A 70 2.05 -11.25 8.36
CA TRP A 70 1.09 -10.29 7.83
C TRP A 70 -0.34 -10.85 7.76
N ARG A 71 -0.50 -12.13 7.43
CA ARG A 71 -1.81 -12.81 7.46
C ARG A 71 -2.40 -12.84 8.87
N GLU A 72 -1.59 -13.17 9.88
CA GLU A 72 -1.99 -13.13 11.29
C GLU A 72 -2.42 -11.73 11.70
N GLN A 73 -1.65 -10.69 11.36
CA GLN A 73 -2.03 -9.30 11.68
C GLN A 73 -3.32 -8.87 10.97
N ALA A 74 -3.52 -9.30 9.72
CA ALA A 74 -4.71 -9.01 8.93
C ALA A 74 -5.94 -9.82 9.38
N GLY A 75 -5.75 -10.94 10.07
CA GLY A 75 -6.81 -11.90 10.40
C GLY A 75 -7.35 -12.65 9.18
N GLU A 76 -6.52 -12.87 8.15
CA GLU A 76 -6.90 -13.51 6.87
C GLU A 76 -5.91 -14.62 6.49
N GLU A 77 -6.17 -15.84 6.98
CA GLU A 77 -5.23 -16.97 6.84
C GLU A 77 -5.30 -17.66 5.47
N SER A 78 -6.50 -17.78 4.89
CA SER A 78 -6.75 -18.70 3.77
C SER A 78 -7.15 -18.03 2.46
N ASN A 79 -7.76 -16.83 2.51
CA ASN A 79 -8.22 -16.14 1.31
C ASN A 79 -7.06 -15.43 0.59
N GLY A 80 -7.20 -15.31 -0.73
CA GLY A 80 -6.22 -14.61 -1.59
C GLY A 80 -4.80 -15.18 -1.53
N LYS A 81 -3.86 -14.46 -2.16
CA LYS A 81 -2.44 -14.82 -2.20
C LYS A 81 -1.60 -13.67 -1.70
N LEU A 82 -0.61 -13.95 -0.86
CA LEU A 82 0.33 -12.96 -0.35
C LEU A 82 1.75 -13.47 -0.59
N CYS A 83 2.54 -12.76 -1.40
CA CYS A 83 3.95 -13.02 -1.60
C CYS A 83 4.74 -11.87 -0.97
N CYS A 84 5.58 -12.17 0.02
CA CYS A 84 6.45 -11.16 0.63
C CYS A 84 7.85 -11.21 0.01
N HIS A 85 8.39 -10.03 -0.30
CA HIS A 85 9.72 -9.84 -0.88
C HIS A 85 10.64 -9.15 0.12
N ALA A 86 11.89 -9.58 0.19
CA ALA A 86 12.90 -8.88 0.99
C ALA A 86 13.23 -7.53 0.35
N TRP A 87 13.35 -6.47 1.14
CA TRP A 87 13.60 -5.12 0.60
C TRP A 87 14.94 -5.00 -0.15
N GLN A 88 15.92 -5.88 0.12
CA GLN A 88 17.18 -5.93 -0.60
C GLN A 88 17.11 -6.73 -1.91
N ASP A 89 16.04 -7.48 -2.16
CA ASP A 89 15.93 -8.38 -3.31
C ASP A 89 15.54 -7.63 -4.58
N ILE A 90 16.48 -6.86 -5.13
CA ILE A 90 16.30 -6.12 -6.38
C ILE A 90 16.14 -7.04 -7.62
N GLY A 91 16.27 -8.36 -7.45
CA GLY A 91 16.01 -9.36 -8.49
C GLY A 91 14.57 -9.86 -8.52
N ALA A 92 13.73 -9.47 -7.56
CA ALA A 92 12.33 -9.86 -7.49
C ALA A 92 11.53 -9.38 -8.71
N ASN A 93 10.45 -10.10 -9.03
CA ASN A 93 9.56 -9.82 -10.17
C ASN A 93 9.08 -8.35 -10.22
N ILE A 94 8.71 -7.77 -9.07
CA ILE A 94 8.21 -6.38 -8.96
C ILE A 94 9.28 -5.32 -9.28
N ALA A 95 10.56 -5.70 -9.43
CA ALA A 95 11.63 -4.79 -9.85
C ALA A 95 11.67 -4.56 -11.38
N SER A 96 10.86 -5.29 -12.15
CA SER A 96 10.82 -5.23 -13.61
C SER A 96 9.47 -4.76 -14.15
N GLY A 97 9.49 -3.85 -15.13
CA GLY A 97 8.28 -3.41 -15.84
C GLY A 97 7.65 -4.48 -16.75
N SER A 98 8.37 -5.55 -17.06
CA SER A 98 7.80 -6.69 -17.79
C SER A 98 6.84 -7.54 -16.94
N TYR A 99 6.94 -7.45 -15.60
CA TYR A 99 6.02 -8.08 -14.68
C TYR A 99 4.76 -7.21 -14.54
N ARG A 100 3.62 -7.73 -15.02
CA ARG A 100 2.37 -6.98 -15.04
C ARG A 100 1.69 -7.01 -13.68
N THR A 101 1.37 -5.84 -13.14
CA THR A 101 0.59 -5.66 -11.90
C THR A 101 -0.59 -4.71 -12.17
N LYS A 102 -1.54 -4.61 -11.23
CA LYS A 102 -2.56 -3.54 -11.22
C LYS A 102 -1.97 -2.17 -10.86
N GLY A 103 -0.72 -2.14 -10.43
CA GLY A 103 -0.02 -0.99 -9.87
C GLY A 103 0.48 -1.26 -8.44
N MET A 104 0.93 -0.20 -7.78
CA MET A 104 1.51 -0.23 -6.45
C MET A 104 0.86 0.79 -5.52
N ILE A 105 0.64 0.40 -4.27
CA ILE A 105 0.27 1.30 -3.17
C ILE A 105 1.37 1.28 -2.11
N ILE A 106 1.77 2.46 -1.63
CA ILE A 106 2.67 2.58 -0.48
C ILE A 106 1.86 3.10 0.71
N ILE A 107 1.63 2.24 1.71
CA ILE A 107 0.74 2.52 2.84
C ILE A 107 1.26 1.87 4.14
N PRO A 108 1.55 2.66 5.19
CA PRO A 108 1.78 4.09 5.15
C PRO A 108 3.08 4.43 4.38
N CYS A 109 3.15 5.65 3.85
CA CYS A 109 4.30 6.18 3.11
C CYS A 109 5.05 7.24 3.94
N SER A 110 6.33 7.02 4.21
CA SER A 110 7.19 7.97 4.92
C SER A 110 7.63 9.12 4.03
N MET A 111 7.80 10.30 4.60
CA MET A 111 8.31 11.46 3.84
C MET A 111 9.76 11.26 3.36
N GLY A 112 10.53 10.39 4.04
CA GLY A 112 11.81 9.92 3.56
C GLY A 112 11.68 9.17 2.23
N THR A 113 10.78 8.18 2.17
CA THR A 113 10.47 7.46 0.92
C THR A 113 9.97 8.41 -0.16
N VAL A 114 9.06 9.34 0.15
CA VAL A 114 8.59 10.36 -0.80
C VAL A 114 9.76 11.16 -1.40
N GLY A 115 10.71 11.61 -0.58
CA GLY A 115 11.88 12.34 -1.08
C GLY A 115 12.75 11.49 -2.01
N LYS A 116 12.97 10.22 -1.68
CA LYS A 116 13.75 9.29 -2.52
C LYS A 116 13.07 8.96 -3.85
N LEU A 117 11.74 8.79 -3.84
CA LEU A 117 10.96 8.57 -5.05
C LEU A 117 10.97 9.80 -5.95
N ALA A 118 10.75 10.99 -5.39
CA ALA A 118 10.79 12.24 -6.15
C ALA A 118 12.17 12.49 -6.79
N ALA A 119 13.24 12.02 -6.16
CA ALA A 119 14.60 12.09 -6.68
C ALA A 119 14.99 10.93 -7.62
N GLY A 120 14.13 9.92 -7.79
CA GLY A 120 14.41 8.76 -8.64
C GLY A 120 15.56 7.87 -8.15
N PHE A 121 15.82 7.79 -6.84
CA PHE A 121 16.98 7.05 -6.32
C PHE A 121 16.94 5.55 -6.59
N SER A 122 15.76 4.91 -6.43
CA SER A 122 15.58 3.48 -6.67
C SER A 122 16.63 2.61 -5.93
N SER A 123 16.91 2.90 -4.66
CA SER A 123 18.02 2.31 -3.91
C SER A 123 17.72 0.96 -3.24
N ASP A 124 16.44 0.60 -3.15
CA ASP A 124 15.97 -0.71 -2.66
C ASP A 124 14.78 -1.22 -3.50
N LEU A 125 14.30 -2.44 -3.21
CA LEU A 125 13.20 -3.05 -3.97
C LEU A 125 11.90 -2.25 -3.90
N LEU A 126 11.59 -1.62 -2.76
CA LEU A 126 10.36 -0.84 -2.59
C LEU A 126 10.42 0.41 -3.47
N GLU A 127 11.54 1.12 -3.43
CA GLU A 127 11.78 2.29 -4.26
C GLU A 127 11.80 1.91 -5.75
N ARG A 128 12.44 0.79 -6.09
CA ARG A 128 12.50 0.28 -7.47
C ARG A 128 11.14 -0.11 -8.02
N ALA A 129 10.32 -0.81 -7.23
CA ALA A 129 8.98 -1.22 -7.66
C ALA A 129 8.07 0.00 -7.91
N ALA A 130 8.24 1.07 -7.14
CA ALA A 130 7.52 2.33 -7.34
C ALA A 130 8.01 3.08 -8.58
N ASP A 131 9.32 3.14 -8.80
CA ASP A 131 9.94 3.69 -10.02
C ASP A 131 9.46 2.96 -11.29
N VAL A 132 9.32 1.63 -11.21
CA VAL A 132 8.70 0.83 -12.27
C VAL A 132 7.28 1.29 -12.58
N GLN A 133 6.46 1.59 -11.58
CA GLN A 133 5.09 2.08 -11.84
C GLN A 133 5.12 3.42 -12.57
N LEU A 134 5.98 4.35 -12.16
CA LEU A 134 6.06 5.66 -12.80
C LEU A 134 6.52 5.55 -14.26
N LYS A 135 7.60 4.81 -14.53
CA LYS A 135 8.17 4.71 -15.88
C LYS A 135 7.29 3.95 -16.87
N GLU A 136 6.48 3.00 -16.40
CA GLU A 136 5.54 2.23 -17.23
C GLU A 136 4.15 2.90 -17.34
N GLY A 137 3.94 4.06 -16.72
CA GLY A 137 2.63 4.71 -16.65
C GLY A 137 1.59 3.91 -15.84
N GLY A 138 2.05 3.04 -14.95
CA GLY A 138 1.24 2.27 -14.02
C GLY A 138 0.66 3.12 -12.88
N LYS A 139 -0.27 2.55 -12.13
CA LYS A 139 -0.85 3.23 -10.97
C LYS A 139 0.13 3.19 -9.80
N LEU A 140 0.57 4.35 -9.31
CA LEU A 140 1.29 4.49 -8.04
C LEU A 140 0.45 5.31 -7.07
N ILE A 141 0.02 4.71 -5.96
CA ILE A 141 -0.73 5.36 -4.89
C ILE A 141 0.20 5.55 -3.70
N LEU A 142 0.34 6.77 -3.21
CA LEU A 142 1.14 7.09 -2.04
C LEU A 142 0.21 7.54 -0.91
N VAL A 143 0.30 6.87 0.24
CA VAL A 143 -0.48 7.21 1.43
C VAL A 143 0.42 7.84 2.49
N PRO A 144 0.84 9.11 2.33
CA PRO A 144 1.73 9.75 3.28
C PRO A 144 1.04 9.95 4.64
N ARG A 145 1.82 9.70 5.70
CA ARG A 145 1.41 10.00 7.08
C ARG A 145 2.52 10.86 7.71
N GLU A 146 2.26 12.15 7.83
CA GLU A 146 3.15 13.13 8.48
C GLU A 146 2.35 14.37 8.88
N THR A 147 2.76 15.03 9.96
CA THR A 147 2.23 16.36 10.31
C THR A 147 3.19 17.07 11.28
N PRO A 148 3.49 18.37 11.09
CA PRO A 148 3.13 19.22 9.95
C PRO A 148 3.95 18.90 8.69
N PHE A 149 3.50 19.36 7.52
CA PHE A 149 4.31 19.32 6.31
C PHE A 149 5.29 20.48 6.21
N SER A 150 6.55 20.19 5.90
CA SER A 150 7.52 21.20 5.46
C SER A 150 7.30 21.55 3.98
N LEU A 151 7.85 22.68 3.52
CA LEU A 151 7.83 23.02 2.09
C LEU A 151 8.56 21.98 1.23
N ILE A 152 9.58 21.30 1.78
CA ILE A 152 10.28 20.21 1.09
C ILE A 152 9.34 19.03 0.86
N HIS A 153 8.55 18.66 1.89
CA HIS A 153 7.55 17.61 1.77
C HIS A 153 6.54 17.91 0.66
N LEU A 154 5.99 19.14 0.65
CA LEU A 154 5.01 19.57 -0.33
C LEU A 154 5.57 19.58 -1.75
N ARG A 155 6.81 20.06 -1.95
CA ARG A 155 7.47 20.05 -3.26
C ARG A 155 7.66 18.64 -3.79
N ASN A 156 8.16 17.71 -2.96
CA ASN A 156 8.35 16.32 -3.38
C ASN A 156 7.02 15.63 -3.71
N LEU A 157 5.97 15.86 -2.92
CA LEU A 157 4.63 15.34 -3.20
C LEU A 157 4.07 15.92 -4.51
N THR A 158 4.30 17.21 -4.77
CA THR A 158 3.90 17.87 -6.02
C THR A 158 4.61 17.24 -7.21
N THR A 159 5.94 17.08 -7.15
CA THR A 159 6.73 16.42 -8.21
C THR A 159 6.20 15.03 -8.53
N LEU A 160 5.89 14.22 -7.51
CA LEU A 160 5.33 12.88 -7.72
C LEU A 160 3.92 12.91 -8.30
N ALA A 161 3.08 13.86 -7.87
CA ALA A 161 1.75 14.06 -8.44
C ALA A 161 1.80 14.45 -9.92
N GLU A 162 2.70 15.36 -10.29
CA GLU A 162 2.96 15.75 -11.68
C GLU A 162 3.49 14.58 -12.53
N ALA A 163 4.27 13.68 -11.93
CA ALA A 163 4.74 12.44 -12.57
C ALA A 163 3.65 11.35 -12.68
N GLY A 164 2.43 11.59 -12.16
CA GLY A 164 1.28 10.69 -12.29
C GLY A 164 0.96 9.85 -11.04
N ALA A 165 1.69 10.01 -9.94
CA ALA A 165 1.34 9.36 -8.68
C ALA A 165 0.05 9.95 -8.08
N ARG A 166 -0.74 9.11 -7.41
CA ARG A 166 -1.92 9.53 -6.65
C ARG A 166 -1.53 9.75 -5.20
N ILE A 167 -1.64 10.99 -4.72
CA ILE A 167 -1.32 11.35 -3.34
C ILE A 167 -2.61 11.26 -2.50
N VAL A 168 -2.69 10.26 -1.63
CA VAL A 168 -3.86 9.96 -0.78
C VAL A 168 -3.42 10.02 0.69
N PRO A 169 -3.20 11.21 1.27
CA PRO A 169 -2.68 11.32 2.63
C PRO A 169 -3.62 10.65 3.64
N ALA A 170 -3.06 10.14 4.75
CA ALA A 170 -3.80 9.49 5.82
C ALA A 170 -4.61 10.50 6.68
N ILE A 171 -5.63 11.09 6.06
CA ILE A 171 -6.52 12.12 6.62
C ILE A 171 -7.96 11.57 6.55
N PRO A 172 -8.45 10.90 7.62
CA PRO A 172 -9.77 10.31 7.61
C PRO A 172 -10.88 11.37 7.64
N ALA A 173 -12.09 11.00 7.23
CA ALA A 173 -13.28 11.85 7.29
C ALA A 173 -14.23 11.44 8.42
N TRP A 174 -15.17 12.31 8.77
CA TRP A 174 -16.19 12.07 9.82
C TRP A 174 -17.62 11.99 9.30
N TYR A 175 -17.86 12.29 8.02
CA TYR A 175 -19.21 12.36 7.46
C TYR A 175 -19.93 11.00 7.41
N HIS A 176 -19.20 9.89 7.60
CA HIS A 176 -19.77 8.55 7.74
C HIS A 176 -20.08 8.17 9.19
N ASN A 177 -19.98 9.11 10.14
CA ASN A 177 -20.25 8.92 11.56
C ASN A 177 -19.50 7.71 12.17
N PRO A 178 -18.15 7.68 12.10
CA PRO A 178 -17.34 6.56 12.59
C PRO A 178 -17.57 6.33 14.09
N GLN A 179 -17.66 5.07 14.50
CA GLN A 179 -17.84 4.66 15.90
C GLN A 179 -16.55 4.11 16.51
N THR A 180 -15.62 3.67 15.66
CA THR A 180 -14.35 3.05 16.03
C THR A 180 -13.16 3.70 15.32
N ILE A 181 -11.95 3.42 15.80
CA ILE A 181 -10.72 3.84 15.11
C ILE A 181 -10.62 3.13 13.76
N GLU A 182 -11.05 1.87 13.69
CA GLU A 182 -11.09 1.08 12.48
C GLU A 182 -11.98 1.73 11.41
N ASP A 183 -13.11 2.35 11.77
CA ASP A 183 -13.95 3.06 10.80
C ASP A 183 -13.24 4.27 10.17
N LEU A 184 -12.35 4.94 10.91
CA LEU A 184 -11.51 6.02 10.40
C LEU A 184 -10.39 5.46 9.50
N VAL A 185 -9.79 4.35 9.89
CA VAL A 185 -8.73 3.68 9.13
C VAL A 185 -9.28 3.16 7.80
N ASP A 186 -10.41 2.46 7.84
CA ASP A 186 -11.09 1.88 6.70
C ASP A 186 -11.50 2.92 5.68
N PHE A 187 -11.88 4.11 6.13
CA PHE A 187 -12.13 5.23 5.23
C PHE A 187 -10.91 5.54 4.36
N VAL A 188 -9.73 5.71 4.96
CA VAL A 188 -8.49 6.00 4.20
C VAL A 188 -8.13 4.84 3.29
N VAL A 189 -8.23 3.59 3.78
CA VAL A 189 -7.95 2.38 2.99
C VAL A 189 -8.88 2.31 1.78
N ALA A 190 -10.18 2.55 1.96
CA ALA A 190 -11.15 2.57 0.88
C ALA A 190 -10.80 3.64 -0.17
N ARG A 191 -10.49 4.87 0.25
CA ARG A 191 -10.11 5.95 -0.68
C ARG A 191 -8.82 5.68 -1.44
N ALA A 192 -7.88 4.96 -0.82
CA ALA A 192 -6.65 4.53 -1.47
C ALA A 192 -6.92 3.40 -2.49
N LEU A 193 -7.73 2.40 -2.13
CA LEU A 193 -8.11 1.30 -3.01
C LEU A 193 -9.04 1.73 -4.16
N ASP A 194 -9.83 2.79 -3.97
CA ASP A 194 -10.63 3.43 -5.02
C ASP A 194 -9.78 3.92 -6.20
N GLN A 195 -8.52 4.29 -5.97
CA GLN A 195 -7.62 4.73 -7.04
C GLN A 195 -7.31 3.57 -8.03
N PHE A 196 -7.39 2.33 -7.55
CA PHE A 196 -7.34 1.15 -8.40
C PHE A 196 -8.69 0.81 -9.03
N GLY A 197 -9.79 1.36 -8.52
CA GLY A 197 -11.17 0.99 -8.86
C GLY A 197 -11.65 -0.25 -8.12
N LEU A 198 -11.17 -0.48 -6.90
CA LEU A 198 -11.49 -1.67 -6.10
C LEU A 198 -12.48 -1.32 -4.99
N ASP A 199 -13.62 -1.99 -4.99
CA ASP A 199 -14.69 -1.81 -4.00
C ASP A 199 -14.78 -3.04 -3.08
N CYS A 200 -13.74 -3.23 -2.26
CA CYS A 200 -13.63 -4.36 -1.33
C CYS A 200 -13.65 -3.97 0.16
N VAL A 201 -13.78 -2.67 0.45
CA VAL A 201 -13.88 -2.15 1.81
C VAL A 201 -15.35 -1.79 2.08
N PRO A 202 -15.99 -2.31 3.13
CA PRO A 202 -17.40 -2.09 3.40
C PRO A 202 -17.64 -0.69 4.00
N ILE A 203 -17.52 0.35 3.16
CA ILE A 203 -17.87 1.72 3.51
C ILE A 203 -19.19 2.14 2.87
N LYS A 204 -19.94 3.02 3.54
CA LYS A 204 -21.11 3.67 2.93
C LYS A 204 -20.63 4.69 1.90
N ARG A 205 -20.86 4.41 0.62
CA ARG A 205 -20.57 5.33 -0.47
C ARG A 205 -21.51 6.54 -0.38
N TRP A 206 -20.97 7.74 -0.62
CA TRP A 206 -21.76 8.96 -0.64
C TRP A 206 -22.63 9.00 -1.90
N ILE A 207 -23.96 9.06 -1.73
CA ILE A 207 -24.93 9.10 -2.83
C ILE A 207 -25.50 10.51 -3.08
N GLY A 208 -25.07 11.52 -2.31
CA GLY A 208 -25.69 12.84 -2.31
C GLY A 208 -26.87 12.94 -1.34
N HIS A 209 -27.54 14.09 -1.36
CA HIS A 209 -28.85 14.25 -0.74
C HIS A 209 -29.91 13.89 -1.79
N GLU A 210 -30.94 13.15 -1.38
CA GLU A 210 -32.22 13.12 -2.12
C GLU A 210 -32.87 14.50 -2.10
#